data_AF-A0A4V7I928-F1
#
_entry.id   AF-A0A4V7I928-F1
#
_cell.length_a   1.000
_cell.length_b   1.000
_cell.length_c   1.000
_cell.angle_alpha   90.00
_cell.angle_beta   90.00
_cell.angle_gamma   90.00
#
_symmetry.space_group_name_H-M   'P 1'
#
loop_
_entity.id
_entity.type
_entity.pdbx_description
1 polymer ?
#
loop_
_entity_poly.entity_id
_entity_poly.type
_entity_poly.pdbx_seq_one_letter_code
_entity_poly.pdbx_strand_id
1 'polypeptide(L)'
;MQKLEKNANPEAQLIFGGSLTAEKLQLLVLFGFDYTDERLVQLFIEELKQNPQISISSLQRKYSLGFNRAARNLELAKQHL
;
A
#
# COMPACT_ATOMS: atom_id res chain seq x y z
N MET A 1 -13.33 20.78 0.15
CA MET A 1 -12.98 19.38 0.49
C MET A 1 -12.84 18.61 -0.81
N GLN A 2 -11.63 18.13 -1.13
CA GLN A 2 -11.37 17.37 -2.36
C GLN A 2 -11.89 15.94 -2.17
N LYS A 3 -12.79 15.51 -3.05
CA LYS A 3 -13.36 14.17 -3.08
C LYS A 3 -12.27 13.17 -3.53
N LEU A 4 -11.77 12.38 -2.60
CA LEU A 4 -10.99 11.16 -2.85
C LEU A 4 -11.95 10.05 -3.29
N GLU A 5 -12.61 10.22 -4.43
CA GLU A 5 -13.53 9.23 -4.98
C GLU A 5 -12.94 8.71 -6.30
N LYS A 6 -12.28 7.53 -6.26
CA LYS A 6 -12.47 6.45 -7.24
C LYS A 6 -11.51 5.25 -7.12
N ASN A 7 -10.43 5.30 -6.34
CA ASN A 7 -9.48 4.18 -6.17
C ASN A 7 -9.37 3.66 -4.72
N ALA A 8 -10.44 3.78 -3.93
CA ALA A 8 -10.46 3.21 -2.58
C ALA A 8 -10.72 1.69 -2.65
N ASN A 9 -9.82 0.88 -2.08
CA ASN A 9 -9.97 -0.58 -1.93
C ASN A 9 -11.42 -0.93 -1.50
N PRO A 10 -12.13 -1.82 -2.21
CA PRO A 10 -13.49 -2.25 -1.85
C PRO A 10 -13.64 -2.71 -0.40
N GLU A 11 -12.64 -3.38 0.17
CA GLU A 11 -12.64 -3.81 1.57
C GLU A 11 -12.62 -2.63 2.53
N ALA A 12 -11.85 -1.58 2.20
CA ALA A 12 -11.81 -0.35 2.97
C ALA A 12 -13.16 0.41 2.93
N GLN A 13 -13.87 0.37 1.80
CA GLN A 13 -15.20 0.96 1.69
C GLN A 13 -16.26 0.20 2.51
N LEU A 14 -16.16 -1.12 2.58
CA LEU A 14 -17.01 -2.01 3.39
C LEU A 14 -16.87 -1.75 4.90
N ILE A 15 -15.65 -1.47 5.37
CA ILE A 15 -15.38 -1.20 6.79
C ILE A 15 -15.88 0.18 7.22
N PHE A 16 -15.83 1.17 6.32
CA PHE A 16 -16.10 2.57 6.66
C PHE A 16 -17.39 3.16 6.12
N GLY A 17 -18.25 2.35 5.50
CA GLY A 17 -19.59 2.76 5.06
C GLY A 17 -19.55 3.85 3.98
N GLY A 18 -18.67 3.73 2.99
CA GLY A 18 -18.66 4.57 1.79
C GLY A 18 -17.92 5.91 1.87
N SER A 19 -17.48 6.39 3.04
CA SER A 19 -16.59 7.56 3.12
C SER A 19 -15.19 7.17 3.62
N LEU A 20 -14.21 7.13 2.72
CA LEU A 20 -12.82 6.90 3.10
C LEU A 20 -12.12 8.24 3.33
N THR A 21 -12.21 8.76 4.56
CA THR A 21 -11.52 9.98 4.96
C THR A 21 -10.04 9.70 5.25
N ALA A 22 -9.20 10.74 5.27
CA ALA A 22 -7.77 10.61 5.58
C ALA A 22 -7.52 9.96 6.96
N GLU A 23 -8.36 10.24 7.95
CA GLU A 23 -8.28 9.64 9.29
C GLU A 23 -8.67 8.14 9.28
N LYS A 24 -9.67 7.77 8.48
CA LYS A 24 -10.06 6.36 8.30
C LYS A 24 -8.99 5.57 7.55
N LEU A 25 -8.32 6.19 6.59
CA LEU A 25 -7.12 5.64 5.95
C LEU A 25 -5.97 5.45 6.94
N GLN A 26 -5.73 6.41 7.84
CA GLN A 26 -4.73 6.26 8.90
C GLN A 26 -5.10 5.12 9.85
N LEU A 27 -6.38 4.94 10.18
CA LEU A 27 -6.85 3.81 10.98
C LEU A 27 -6.61 2.47 10.26
N LEU A 28 -6.86 2.38 8.95
CA LEU A 28 -6.51 1.18 8.17
C LEU A 28 -5.01 0.87 8.25
N VAL A 29 -4.17 1.89 8.11
CA VAL A 29 -2.70 1.75 8.25
C VAL A 29 -2.33 1.28 9.67
N LEU A 30 -2.99 1.82 10.70
CA LEU A 30 -2.80 1.46 12.12
C LEU A 30 -3.26 0.03 12.44
N PHE A 31 -4.37 -0.42 11.84
CA PHE A 31 -4.92 -1.77 12.02
C PHE A 31 -4.32 -2.80 11.06
N GLY A 32 -3.30 -2.42 10.28
CA GLY A 32 -2.62 -3.33 9.36
C GLY A 32 -3.52 -3.80 8.21
N PHE A 33 -4.57 -3.05 7.88
CA PHE A 33 -5.46 -3.37 6.78
C PHE A 33 -4.70 -3.30 5.45
N ASP A 34 -4.78 -4.41 4.76
CA ASP A 34 -4.05 -4.72 3.55
C ASP A 34 -4.75 -4.06 2.36
N TYR A 35 -4.46 -2.78 2.10
CA TYR A 35 -4.87 -2.14 0.86
C TYR A 35 -3.72 -2.01 -0.12
N THR A 36 -3.95 -2.51 -1.32
CA THR A 36 -3.05 -2.30 -2.46
C THR A 36 -3.02 -0.83 -2.80
N ASP A 37 -1.82 -0.26 -2.85
CA ASP A 37 -1.57 1.10 -3.30
C ASP A 37 -0.81 0.98 -4.62
N GLU A 38 -1.52 1.17 -5.75
CA GLU A 38 -0.95 0.99 -7.09
C GLU A 38 0.33 1.82 -7.29
N ARG A 39 0.40 3.02 -6.70
CA ARG A 39 1.58 3.87 -6.77
C ARG A 39 2.74 3.25 -6.00
N LEU A 40 2.47 2.65 -4.85
CA LEU A 40 3.49 1.97 -4.06
C LEU A 40 4.00 0.70 -4.75
N VAL A 41 3.12 -0.07 -5.40
CA VAL A 41 3.51 -1.23 -6.22
C VAL A 41 4.44 -0.79 -7.35
N GLN A 42 4.11 0.29 -8.07
CA GLN A 42 4.97 0.85 -9.12
C GLN A 42 6.35 1.27 -8.59
N LEU A 43 6.40 1.93 -7.42
CA LEU A 43 7.67 2.27 -6.78
C LEU A 43 8.48 1.01 -6.46
N PHE A 44 7.85 -0.04 -5.95
CA PHE A 44 8.54 -1.30 -5.62
C PHE A 44 9.04 -2.03 -6.87
N ILE A 45 8.30 -1.97 -8.00
CA ILE A 45 8.76 -2.50 -9.29
C ILE A 45 10.05 -1.80 -9.72
N GLU A 46 10.10 -0.46 -9.64
CA GLU A 46 11.30 0.30 -10.00
C GLU A 46 12.49 0.00 -9.07
N GLU A 47 12.23 -0.12 -7.76
CA GLU A 47 13.27 -0.55 -6.80
C GLU A 47 13.80 -1.95 -7.13
N LEU A 48 12.91 -2.90 -7.49
CA LEU A 48 13.30 -4.27 -7.84
C LEU A 48 14.07 -4.34 -9.17
N LYS A 49 13.75 -3.48 -10.14
CA LYS A 49 14.54 -3.38 -11.39
C LYS A 49 15.97 -2.90 -11.12
N GLN A 50 16.14 -1.95 -10.19
CA GLN A 50 17.46 -1.43 -9.82
C GLN A 50 18.21 -2.36 -8.87
N ASN A 51 17.50 -3.02 -7.95
CA ASN A 51 18.05 -3.95 -6.96
C ASN A 51 17.10 -5.14 -6.73
N PRO A 52 17.21 -6.21 -7.53
CA PRO A 52 16.34 -7.38 -7.44
C PRO A 52 16.39 -8.11 -6.09
N GLN A 53 17.47 -7.91 -5.32
CA GLN A 53 17.68 -8.53 -4.00
C GLN A 53 17.30 -7.61 -2.83
N ILE A 54 16.61 -6.48 -3.09
CA ILE A 54 16.20 -5.57 -2.02
C ILE A 54 15.34 -6.30 -0.97
N SER A 55 15.72 -6.15 0.29
CA SER A 55 15.00 -6.78 1.40
C SER A 55 13.74 -6.00 1.77
N ILE A 56 12.72 -6.71 2.22
CA ILE A 56 11.47 -6.12 2.71
C ILE A 56 11.73 -5.07 3.81
N SER A 57 12.66 -5.32 4.74
CA SER A 57 13.00 -4.36 5.80
C SER A 57 13.61 -3.07 5.26
N SER A 58 14.31 -3.12 4.12
CA SER A 58 14.83 -1.92 3.46
C SER A 58 13.70 -1.09 2.86
N LEU A 59 12.72 -1.75 2.22
CA LEU A 59 11.52 -1.10 1.70
C LEU A 59 10.66 -0.50 2.83
N GLN A 60 10.49 -1.23 3.94
CA GLN A 60 9.79 -0.72 5.12
C GLN A 60 10.41 0.58 5.65
N ARG A 61 11.74 0.62 5.79
CA ARG A 61 12.43 1.83 6.27
C ARG A 61 12.34 2.98 5.27
N LYS A 62 12.60 2.71 3.98
CA LYS A 62 12.63 3.71 2.92
C LYS A 62 11.28 4.42 2.74
N TYR A 63 10.18 3.68 2.87
CA TYR A 63 8.84 4.18 2.65
C TYR A 63 8.01 4.34 3.94
N SER A 64 8.63 4.16 5.11
CA SER A 64 7.99 4.23 6.43
C SER A 64 6.71 3.37 6.51
N LEU A 65 6.81 2.11 6.09
CA LEU A 65 5.68 1.18 6.01
C LEU A 65 5.71 0.13 7.12
N GLY A 66 4.52 -0.25 7.57
CA GLY A 66 4.32 -1.47 8.36
C GLY A 66 4.66 -2.73 7.55
N PHE A 67 4.98 -3.82 8.25
CA PHE A 67 5.43 -5.08 7.62
C PHE A 67 4.42 -5.64 6.62
N ASN A 68 3.14 -5.76 7.00
CA ASN A 68 2.09 -6.32 6.14
C ASN A 68 1.96 -5.53 4.83
N ARG A 69 1.90 -4.20 4.93
CA ARG A 69 1.80 -3.32 3.75
C ARG A 69 3.02 -3.48 2.83
N ALA A 70 4.23 -3.54 3.39
CA ALA A 70 5.43 -3.77 2.58
C ALA A 70 5.42 -5.17 1.94
N ALA A 71 5.01 -6.21 2.67
CA ALA A 71 4.97 -7.58 2.17
C ALA A 71 4.01 -7.73 1.00
N ARG A 72 2.77 -7.25 1.17
CA ARG A 72 1.73 -7.34 0.15
C ARG A 72 2.08 -6.58 -1.13
N ASN A 73 2.57 -5.35 -1.00
CA ASN A 73 2.92 -4.55 -2.17
C ASN A 73 4.17 -5.09 -2.88
N LEU A 74 5.10 -5.72 -2.15
CA LEU A 74 6.25 -6.42 -2.72
C LEU A 74 5.86 -7.68 -3.47
N GLU A 75 4.93 -8.46 -2.94
CA GLU A 75 4.39 -9.64 -3.62
C GLU A 75 3.71 -9.24 -4.95
N LEU A 76 2.86 -8.22 -4.92
CA LEU A 76 2.21 -7.70 -6.13
C LEU A 76 3.23 -7.16 -7.15
N ALA A 77 4.23 -6.41 -6.70
CA ALA A 77 5.28 -5.91 -7.59
C ALA A 77 6.00 -7.04 -8.34
N LYS A 78 6.27 -8.17 -7.68
CA LYS A 78 6.92 -9.34 -8.30
C LYS A 78 6.05 -10.05 -9.33
N GLN A 79 4.73 -9.93 -9.25
CA GLN A 79 3.82 -10.51 -10.26
C GLN A 79 3.78 -9.70 -11.56
N HIS A 80 4.30 -8.47 -11.54
CA HIS A 80 4.32 -7.54 -12.67
C HIS A 80 5.71 -7.35 -13.29
N LEU A 81 6.70 -8.13 -12.86
CA LEU A 81 8.05 -8.22 -13.44
C LEU A 81 8.14 -9.45 -14.35
#